data_AF-A0A5B8UGD5-F1
#
_entry.id   AF-A0A5B8UGD5-F1
#
_cell.length_a   1.000
_cell.length_b   1.000
_cell.length_c   1.000
_cell.angle_alpha   90.00
_cell.angle_beta   90.00
_cell.angle_gamma   90.00
#
_symmetry.space_group_name_H-M   'P 1'
#
loop_
_entity.id
_entity.type
_entity.pdbx_description
1 polymer ?
#
loop_
_entity_poly.entity_id
_entity_poly.type
_entity_poly.pdbx_seq_one_letter_code
_entity_poly.pdbx_strand_id
1 'polypeptide(L)'
;MELEIKTWLFDILNAIEEIESFTNFQDFASFHSDLKTKRAVERDIEIIGEAMSRILAKDDSIDVANTRKIVDTRNRIIHGYDTVSDEILWNIIIQHLPILKQEIQELLK
;
A
#
# COMPACT_ATOMS: atom_id res chain seq x y z
N MET A 1 18.27 -12.58 -0.94
CA MET A 1 16.83 -12.46 -1.21
C MET A 1 16.51 -13.14 -2.54
N GLU A 2 15.54 -14.05 -2.52
CA GLU A 2 15.10 -14.79 -3.72
C GLU A 2 14.50 -13.88 -4.78
N LEU A 3 14.53 -14.31 -6.05
CA LEU A 3 14.04 -13.54 -7.19
C LEU A 3 12.55 -13.17 -7.05
N GLU A 4 11.73 -14.09 -6.55
CA GLU A 4 10.29 -13.87 -6.38
C GLU A 4 9.99 -12.79 -5.32
N ILE A 5 10.71 -12.79 -4.19
CA ILE A 5 10.57 -11.76 -3.16
C ILE A 5 10.97 -10.40 -3.73
N LYS A 6 12.05 -10.33 -4.53
CA LYS A 6 12.43 -9.10 -5.24
C LYS A 6 11.31 -8.59 -6.15
N THR A 7 10.68 -9.48 -6.92
CA THR A 7 9.56 -9.11 -7.78
C THR A 7 8.41 -8.51 -6.98
N TRP A 8 8.00 -9.13 -5.87
CA TRP A 8 6.92 -8.60 -5.04
C TRP A 8 7.29 -7.29 -4.33
N LEU A 9 8.55 -7.10 -3.95
CA LEU A 9 9.03 -5.81 -3.43
C LEU A 9 8.97 -4.71 -4.51
N PHE A 10 9.30 -5.03 -5.76
CA PHE A 10 9.11 -4.09 -6.88
C PHE A 10 7.62 -3.80 -7.13
N ASP A 11 6.73 -4.79 -7.03
CA ASP A 11 5.28 -4.57 -7.15
C ASP A 11 4.79 -3.57 -6.09
N ILE A 12 5.26 -3.70 -4.84
CA ILE A 12 4.95 -2.75 -3.76
C ILE A 12 5.50 -1.36 -4.08
N LEU A 13 6.75 -1.26 -4.49
CA LEU A 13 7.38 0.03 -4.78
C LEU A 13 6.66 0.77 -5.92
N ASN A 14 6.34 0.07 -7.01
CA ASN A 14 5.63 0.64 -8.15
C ASN A 14 4.23 1.14 -7.74
N ALA A 15 3.48 0.33 -6.98
CA ALA A 15 2.15 0.73 -6.49
C ALA A 15 2.20 1.97 -5.59
N ILE A 16 3.25 2.09 -4.75
CA ILE A 16 3.45 3.31 -3.95
C ILE A 16 3.72 4.53 -4.84
N GLU A 17 4.58 4.39 -5.84
CA GLU A 17 4.91 5.48 -6.77
C GLU A 17 3.71 5.90 -7.64
N GLU A 18 2.87 4.95 -8.03
CA GLU A 18 1.59 5.21 -8.71
C GLU A 18 0.66 6.03 -7.81
N ILE A 19 0.45 5.61 -6.56
CA ILE A 19 -0.34 6.37 -5.58
C ILE A 19 0.17 7.80 -5.45
N GLU A 20 1.48 7.98 -5.22
CA GLU A 20 2.10 9.30 -5.09
C GLU A 20 1.86 10.17 -6.33
N SER A 21 1.87 9.57 -7.53
CA SER A 21 1.63 10.28 -8.78
C SER A 21 0.18 10.80 -8.92
N PHE A 22 -0.77 10.13 -8.26
CA PHE A 22 -2.19 10.52 -8.27
C PHE A 22 -2.53 11.49 -7.13
N THR A 23 -1.81 11.44 -6.01
CA THR A 23 -2.18 12.12 -4.76
C THR A 23 -1.48 13.46 -4.53
N ASN A 24 -1.31 14.28 -5.57
CA ASN A 24 -0.76 15.64 -5.44
C ASN A 24 -1.82 16.66 -4.95
N PHE A 25 -2.57 16.30 -3.90
CA PHE A 25 -3.59 17.16 -3.31
C PHE A 25 -3.02 17.99 -2.15
N GLN A 26 -3.49 19.23 -2.01
CA GLN A 26 -3.08 20.11 -0.91
C GLN A 26 -3.80 19.79 0.41
N ASP A 27 -4.98 19.17 0.34
CA ASP A 27 -5.81 18.86 1.50
C ASP A 27 -6.70 17.61 1.29
N PHE A 28 -7.25 17.13 2.40
CA PHE A 28 -8.15 15.99 2.42
C PHE A 28 -9.45 16.23 1.63
N ALA A 29 -10.00 17.44 1.63
CA ALA A 29 -11.27 17.72 0.95
C ALA A 29 -11.14 17.53 -0.57
N SER A 30 -10.00 17.94 -1.12
CA SER A 30 -9.66 17.75 -2.54
C SER A 30 -9.60 16.26 -2.89
N PHE A 31 -8.87 15.46 -2.09
CA PHE A 31 -8.81 14.00 -2.24
C PHE A 31 -10.19 13.33 -2.09
N HIS A 32 -10.94 13.71 -1.05
CA HIS A 32 -12.27 13.16 -0.75
C HIS A 32 -13.26 13.36 -1.91
N SER A 33 -13.16 14.48 -2.63
CA SER A 33 -14.03 14.79 -3.76
C SER A 33 -13.65 14.08 -5.08
N ASP A 34 -12.44 13.52 -5.18
CA ASP A 34 -11.97 12.84 -6.40
C ASP A 34 -12.18 11.32 -6.31
N LEU A 35 -13.36 10.87 -6.73
CA LEU A 35 -13.71 9.44 -6.79
C LEU A 35 -12.73 8.62 -7.65
N LYS A 36 -12.24 9.17 -8.77
CA LYS A 36 -11.35 8.43 -9.66
C LYS A 36 -10.04 8.12 -8.95
N THR A 37 -9.45 9.12 -8.30
CA THR A 37 -8.20 8.94 -7.58
C THR A 37 -8.37 8.00 -6.39
N LYS A 38 -9.49 8.09 -5.64
CA LYS A 38 -9.78 7.14 -4.57
C LYS A 38 -9.83 5.68 -5.06
N ARG A 39 -10.48 5.42 -6.20
CA ARG A 39 -10.51 4.07 -6.80
C ARG A 39 -9.13 3.58 -7.26
N ALA A 40 -8.29 4.47 -7.78
CA ALA A 40 -6.92 4.12 -8.14
C ALA A 40 -6.10 3.75 -6.89
N VAL A 41 -6.19 4.57 -5.84
CA VAL A 41 -5.51 4.33 -4.55
C VAL A 41 -5.95 3.02 -3.91
N GLU A 42 -7.26 2.75 -3.86
CA GLU A 42 -7.80 1.48 -3.34
C GLU A 42 -7.16 0.28 -4.05
N ARG A 43 -7.07 0.36 -5.39
CA ARG A 43 -6.51 -0.71 -6.21
C ARG A 43 -5.03 -0.95 -5.93
N ASP A 44 -4.25 0.11 -5.77
CA ASP A 44 -2.81 -0.02 -5.50
C ASP A 44 -2.54 -0.51 -4.08
N ILE A 45 -3.38 -0.15 -3.09
CA ILE A 45 -3.31 -0.74 -1.75
C ILE A 45 -3.62 -2.25 -1.77
N GLU A 46 -4.55 -2.70 -2.61
CA GLU A 46 -4.80 -4.14 -2.79
C GLU A 46 -3.56 -4.86 -3.34
N ILE A 47 -2.86 -4.26 -4.31
CA ILE A 47 -1.62 -4.79 -4.89
C ILE A 47 -0.53 -4.89 -3.82
N ILE A 48 -0.33 -3.81 -3.04
CA ILE A 48 0.63 -3.78 -1.94
C ILE A 48 0.34 -4.90 -0.93
N GLY A 49 -0.92 -5.07 -0.52
CA GLY A 49 -1.30 -6.10 0.45
C GLY A 49 -1.16 -7.53 -0.09
N GLU A 50 -1.46 -7.76 -1.37
CA GLU A 50 -1.27 -9.06 -2.02
C GLU A 50 0.22 -9.42 -2.08
N ALA A 51 1.06 -8.50 -2.53
CA ALA A 51 2.51 -8.69 -2.61
C ALA A 51 3.10 -8.96 -1.22
N MET A 52 2.70 -8.18 -0.20
CA MET A 52 3.12 -8.41 1.18
C MET A 52 2.68 -9.78 1.71
N SER A 53 1.45 -10.22 1.40
CA SER A 53 0.97 -11.55 1.80
C SER A 53 1.80 -12.68 1.17
N ARG A 54 2.24 -12.53 -0.08
CA ARG A 54 3.08 -13.52 -0.76
C ARG A 54 4.49 -13.56 -0.18
N ILE A 55 5.04 -12.39 0.11
CA ILE A 55 6.33 -12.26 0.80
C ILE A 55 6.27 -13.00 2.14
N LEU A 56 5.29 -12.68 3.01
CA LEU A 56 5.18 -13.32 4.33
C LEU A 56 4.94 -14.83 4.27
N ALA A 57 4.27 -15.33 3.22
CA ALA A 57 4.09 -16.76 3.03
C ALA A 57 5.41 -17.48 2.70
N LYS A 58 6.42 -16.74 2.20
CA LYS A 58 7.71 -17.28 1.77
C LYS A 58 8.85 -16.98 2.74
N ASP A 59 8.83 -15.79 3.32
CA ASP A 59 9.76 -15.29 4.31
C ASP A 59 8.98 -14.43 5.34
N ASP A 60 8.61 -15.06 6.44
CA ASP A 60 7.91 -14.39 7.55
C ASP A 60 8.85 -13.57 8.45
N SER A 61 10.16 -13.63 8.19
CA SER A 61 11.20 -12.92 8.94
C SER A 61 11.58 -11.57 8.34
N ILE A 62 10.89 -11.15 7.27
CA ILE A 62 11.20 -9.90 6.58
C ILE A 62 11.07 -8.68 7.51
N ASP A 63 12.09 -7.83 7.49
CA ASP A 63 12.19 -6.64 8.33
C ASP A 63 11.41 -5.47 7.70
N VAL A 64 10.09 -5.54 7.80
CA VAL A 64 9.16 -4.47 7.38
C VAL A 64 8.19 -4.22 8.55
N ALA A 65 7.92 -2.97 8.88
CA ALA A 65 6.98 -2.67 9.94
C ALA A 65 5.52 -2.94 9.51
N ASN A 66 4.70 -3.35 10.47
CA ASN A 66 3.24 -3.46 10.29
C ASN A 66 2.76 -4.37 9.14
N THR A 67 3.57 -5.33 8.67
CA THR A 67 3.22 -6.25 7.55
C THR A 67 1.83 -6.87 7.69
N ARG A 68 1.45 -7.32 8.90
CA ARG A 68 0.10 -7.85 9.17
C ARG A 68 -1.00 -6.81 8.92
N LYS A 69 -0.81 -5.55 9.33
CA LYS A 69 -1.80 -4.49 9.08
C LYS A 69 -1.93 -4.17 7.59
N ILE A 70 -0.84 -4.27 6.83
CA ILE A 70 -0.86 -4.08 5.37
C ILE A 70 -1.76 -5.13 4.71
N VAL A 71 -1.57 -6.42 5.07
CA VAL A 71 -2.41 -7.52 4.58
C VAL A 71 -3.87 -7.37 5.05
N ASP A 72 -4.10 -7.00 6.31
CA ASP A 72 -5.44 -6.78 6.85
C ASP A 72 -6.17 -5.61 6.16
N THR A 73 -5.45 -4.57 5.75
CA THR A 73 -6.00 -3.42 5.03
C THR A 73 -6.52 -3.84 3.67
N ARG A 74 -5.76 -4.64 2.90
CA ARG A 74 -6.25 -5.27 1.66
C ARG A 74 -7.54 -6.06 1.92
N ASN A 75 -7.55 -6.92 2.94
CA ASN A 75 -8.72 -7.74 3.26
C ASN A 75 -9.96 -6.88 3.57
N ARG A 76 -9.79 -5.73 4.25
CA ARG A 76 -10.88 -4.78 4.49
C ARG A 76 -11.40 -4.13 3.20
N ILE A 77 -10.50 -3.73 2.29
CA ILE A 77 -10.89 -3.11 1.00
C ILE A 77 -11.70 -4.10 0.15
N ILE A 78 -11.23 -5.34 -0.01
CA ILE A 78 -11.89 -6.32 -0.90
C ILE A 78 -13.20 -6.88 -0.34
N HIS A 79 -13.37 -6.91 0.98
CA HIS A 79 -14.55 -7.53 1.60
C HIS A 79 -15.75 -6.58 1.72
N GLY A 80 -15.60 -5.27 1.44
CA GLY A 80 -16.72 -4.35 1.16
C GLY A 80 -17.80 -4.16 2.25
N TYR A 81 -17.71 -4.83 3.41
CA TYR A 81 -18.76 -4.80 4.44
C TYR A 81 -18.72 -3.55 5.34
N ASP A 82 -17.58 -2.86 5.38
CA ASP A 82 -17.40 -1.54 6.00
C ASP A 82 -16.34 -0.83 5.15
N THR A 83 -16.75 0.09 4.28
CA THR A 83 -15.83 0.86 3.42
C THR A 83 -14.68 1.43 4.24
N VAL A 84 -13.43 1.18 3.84
CA VAL A 84 -12.30 1.94 4.37
C VAL A 84 -12.64 3.41 4.15
N SER A 85 -12.79 4.17 5.23
CA SER A 85 -13.20 5.57 5.09
C SER A 85 -12.12 6.33 4.32
N ASP A 86 -12.55 7.34 3.57
CA ASP A 86 -11.62 8.20 2.84
C ASP A 86 -10.56 8.80 3.77
N GLU A 87 -10.90 9.03 5.05
CA GLU A 87 -9.96 9.47 6.09
C GLU A 87 -8.87 8.43 6.37
N ILE A 88 -9.22 7.15 6.44
CA ILE A 88 -8.24 6.07 6.63
C ILE A 88 -7.35 5.96 5.40
N LEU A 89 -7.91 6.00 4.19
CA LEU A 89 -7.14 6.00 2.95
C LEU A 89 -6.15 7.17 2.91
N TRP A 90 -6.62 8.38 3.22
CA TRP A 90 -5.79 9.57 3.29
C TRP A 90 -4.67 9.43 4.33
N ASN A 91 -4.99 8.91 5.52
CA ASN A 91 -4.00 8.66 6.56
C ASN A 91 -2.92 7.65 6.13
N ILE A 92 -3.31 6.58 5.43
CA ILE A 92 -2.38 5.61 4.84
C ILE A 92 -1.42 6.32 3.88
N ILE A 93 -1.96 7.13 2.96
CA ILE A 93 -1.17 7.86 1.97
C ILE A 93 -0.13 8.76 2.64
N ILE A 94 -0.55 9.59 3.60
CA ILE A 94 0.32 10.65 4.15
C ILE A 94 1.24 10.19 5.29
N GLN A 95 0.88 9.12 6.02
CA GLN A 95 1.65 8.67 7.20
C GLN A 95 2.35 7.33 6.99
N HIS A 96 1.75 6.40 6.25
CA HIS A 96 2.20 5.00 6.23
C HIS A 96 2.96 4.63 4.95
N LEU A 97 2.50 5.07 3.78
CA LEU A 97 3.18 4.79 2.52
C LEU A 97 4.63 5.32 2.46
N PRO A 98 4.96 6.54 2.96
CA PRO A 98 6.34 7.03 2.93
C PRO A 98 7.29 6.15 3.73
N ILE A 99 6.84 5.61 4.87
CA ILE A 99 7.62 4.72 5.72
C ILE A 99 7.83 3.38 5.00
N LEU A 100 6.74 2.79 4.51
CA LEU A 100 6.81 1.52 3.76
C LEU A 100 7.74 1.65 2.55
N LYS A 101 7.65 2.76 1.79
CA LYS A 101 8.51 3.02 0.64
C LYS A 101 9.99 2.95 1.02
N GLN A 102 10.35 3.60 2.13
CA GLN A 102 11.72 3.59 2.61
C GLN A 102 12.19 2.16 2.96
N GLU A 103 11.37 1.40 3.70
CA GLU A 103 11.69 0.01 4.07
C GLU A 103 11.88 -0.87 2.83
N ILE A 104 10.98 -0.78 1.84
CA ILE A 104 11.08 -1.54 0.59
C ILE A 104 12.33 -1.15 -0.20
N GLN A 105 12.64 0.15 -0.29
CA GLN A 105 13.85 0.62 -0.96
C GLN A 105 15.13 0.16 -0.26
N GLU A 106 15.13 0.06 1.07
CA GLU A 106 16.27 -0.48 1.83
C GLU A 106 16.47 -1.97 1.56
N LEU A 107 15.40 -2.74 1.46
CA LEU A 107 15.45 -4.18 1.15
C LEU A 107 15.86 -4.47 -0.30
N LEU A 108 15.59 -3.55 -1.23
CA LEU A 108 15.94 -3.70 -2.65
C LEU A 108 17.38 -3.31 -3.00
N LYS A 109 18.13 -2.67 -2.09
CA LYS A 109 19.56 -2.37 -2.25
C LYS A 109 20.41 -3.65 -2.26
#